data_AF-A0A7C3YSB9-F1
#
_entry.id   AF-A0A7C3YSB9-F1
#
_cell.length_a   1.000
_cell.length_b   1.000
_cell.length_c   1.000
_cell.angle_alpha   90.00
_cell.angle_beta   90.00
_cell.angle_gamma   90.00
#
_symmetry.space_group_name_H-M   'P 1'
#
loop_
_entity.id
_entity.type
_entity.pdbx_description
1 polymer ?
#
loop_
_entity_poly.entity_id
_entity_poly.type
_entity_poly.pdbx_seq_one_letter_code
_entity_poly.pdbx_strand_id
1 'polypeptide(L)'
;MSQSALNKMIEKLKSRLPGGLHFQSLIQIIYYFLVGKFNLELDLPVIKAYFFGEKIAHNDFILGYKKYYKIIENSYGKFDYFDFYGIKVPKVEKDTANFVREFLDIIYPVIFNYHHIGIWGEGPYIYGPVNIKKGDIIIDAGANIGLFSAAASYLGGIVYSFEPVNDIIKNYLEKTAKLNKNINIVPFALSNKNGKTEINISPDNIGQSSFILKPKSFQKQIINTVTLDDWVKQNNIQRVDFI
;
A
#
# COMPACT_ATOMS: atom_id res chain seq x y z
N MET A 1 -9.43 -24.43 22.47
CA MET A 1 -9.66 -24.21 21.02
C MET A 1 -10.66 -25.26 20.55
N SER A 2 -11.69 -24.90 19.78
CA SER A 2 -12.71 -25.87 19.32
C SER A 2 -12.17 -26.78 18.21
N GLN A 3 -12.76 -27.97 18.04
CA GLN A 3 -12.40 -28.92 16.96
C GLN A 3 -12.51 -28.27 15.56
N SER A 4 -13.52 -27.42 15.37
CA SER A 4 -13.71 -26.64 14.14
C SER A 4 -12.56 -25.66 13.89
N ALA A 5 -12.07 -24.97 14.93
CA ALA A 5 -10.93 -24.07 14.82
C ALA A 5 -9.63 -24.82 14.51
N LEU A 6 -9.43 -26.00 15.13
CA LEU A 6 -8.28 -26.87 14.86
C LEU A 6 -8.27 -27.35 13.40
N ASN A 7 -9.41 -27.81 12.88
CA ASN A 7 -9.51 -28.28 11.49
C ASN A 7 -9.23 -27.15 10.48
N LYS A 8 -9.75 -25.93 10.73
CA LYS A 8 -9.44 -24.75 9.89
C LYS A 8 -7.95 -24.42 9.91
N MET A 9 -7.30 -24.56 11.06
CA MET A 9 -5.86 -24.34 11.19
C MET A 9 -5.06 -25.40 10.41
N ILE A 10 -5.45 -26.67 10.50
CA ILE A 10 -4.81 -27.78 9.77
C ILE A 10 -4.95 -27.59 8.25
N GLU A 11 -6.13 -27.23 7.75
CA GLU A 11 -6.34 -26.94 6.32
C GLU A 11 -5.47 -25.78 5.83
N LYS A 12 -5.35 -24.71 6.63
CA LYS A 12 -4.44 -23.59 6.32
C LYS A 12 -2.97 -24.02 6.28
N LEU A 13 -2.53 -24.90 7.17
CA LEU A 13 -1.16 -25.41 7.17
C LEU A 13 -0.91 -26.30 5.95
N LYS A 14 -1.83 -27.20 5.62
CA LYS A 14 -1.72 -28.07 4.44
C LYS A 14 -1.62 -27.29 3.13
N SER A 15 -2.39 -26.21 2.98
CA SER A 15 -2.32 -25.38 1.76
C SER A 15 -0.99 -24.63 1.59
N ARG A 16 -0.12 -24.63 2.61
CA ARG A 16 1.15 -23.89 2.68
C ARG A 16 2.40 -24.77 2.71
N LEU A 17 2.24 -26.08 2.93
CA LEU A 17 3.27 -27.12 2.92
C LEU A 17 3.50 -27.68 1.50
N PRO A 18 4.55 -28.48 1.25
CA PRO A 18 4.80 -29.07 -0.07
C PRO A 18 3.54 -29.71 -0.69
N GLY A 19 3.21 -29.32 -1.93
CA GLY A 19 2.00 -29.74 -2.63
C GLY A 19 0.75 -28.87 -2.37
N GLY A 20 0.82 -27.90 -1.46
CA GLY A 20 -0.23 -26.91 -1.20
C GLY A 20 -0.16 -25.70 -2.14
N LEU A 21 -1.30 -25.04 -2.34
CA LEU A 21 -1.48 -23.89 -3.25
C LEU A 21 -0.50 -22.73 -2.99
N HIS A 22 -0.08 -22.51 -1.74
CA HIS A 22 0.79 -21.40 -1.35
C HIS A 22 2.26 -21.80 -1.16
N PHE A 23 2.63 -23.07 -1.41
CA PHE A 23 3.99 -23.55 -1.17
C PHE A 23 5.05 -22.79 -1.98
N GLN A 24 4.71 -22.32 -3.19
CA GLN A 24 5.60 -21.49 -4.00
C GLN A 24 6.00 -20.19 -3.30
N SER A 25 5.09 -19.59 -2.53
CA SER A 25 5.42 -18.42 -1.70
C SER A 25 6.44 -18.79 -0.61
N LEU A 26 6.35 -19.96 0.01
CA LEU A 26 7.36 -20.40 0.98
C LEU A 26 8.74 -20.63 0.32
N ILE A 27 8.80 -21.22 -0.87
CA ILE A 27 10.04 -21.37 -1.64
C ILE A 27 10.67 -20.00 -1.91
N GLN A 28 9.85 -19.04 -2.32
CA GLN A 28 10.30 -17.68 -2.60
C GLN A 28 10.84 -17.00 -1.32
N ILE A 29 10.25 -17.26 -0.14
CA ILE A 29 10.72 -16.70 1.14
C ILE A 29 12.12 -17.23 1.45
N ILE A 30 12.29 -18.54 1.28
CA ILE A 30 13.57 -19.21 1.45
C ILE A 30 14.60 -18.68 0.45
N TYR A 31 14.23 -18.47 -0.81
CA TYR A 31 15.12 -17.88 -1.80
C TYR A 31 15.60 -16.48 -1.38
N TYR A 32 14.70 -15.58 -0.97
CA TYR A 32 15.10 -14.24 -0.50
C TYR A 32 15.95 -14.27 0.76
N PHE A 33 15.71 -15.23 1.65
CA PHE A 33 16.59 -15.50 2.78
C PHE A 33 17.99 -15.89 2.32
N LEU A 34 18.10 -16.82 1.38
CA LEU A 34 19.39 -17.28 0.86
C LEU A 34 20.16 -16.20 0.09
N VAL A 35 19.47 -15.28 -0.61
CA VAL A 35 20.13 -14.17 -1.33
C VAL A 35 20.33 -12.91 -0.48
N GLY A 36 20.16 -12.99 0.84
CA GLY A 36 20.43 -11.89 1.77
C GLY A 36 19.45 -10.70 1.66
N LYS A 37 18.29 -10.91 1.04
CA LYS A 37 17.21 -9.90 0.94
C LYS A 37 16.19 -9.99 2.08
N PHE A 38 16.40 -10.91 3.01
CA PHE A 38 15.51 -11.17 4.13
C PHE A 38 16.06 -10.55 5.42
N ASN A 39 15.27 -9.70 6.05
CA ASN A 39 15.53 -9.17 7.38
C ASN A 39 14.61 -9.88 8.38
N LEU A 40 15.18 -10.81 9.15
CA LEU A 40 14.46 -11.61 10.15
C LEU A 40 13.58 -10.78 11.09
N GLU A 41 13.96 -9.54 11.42
CA GLU A 41 13.14 -8.69 12.28
C GLU A 41 11.96 -8.06 11.53
N LEU A 42 12.15 -7.63 10.27
CA LEU A 42 11.09 -7.04 9.44
C LEU A 42 10.09 -8.08 8.95
N ASP A 43 10.58 -9.27 8.63
CA ASP A 43 9.84 -10.27 7.87
C ASP A 43 9.11 -11.27 8.78
N LEU A 44 9.43 -11.27 10.09
CA LEU A 44 8.79 -12.13 11.08
C LEU A 44 7.26 -11.97 11.14
N PRO A 45 6.67 -10.76 11.09
CA PRO A 45 5.23 -10.59 10.96
C PRO A 45 4.65 -11.25 9.71
N VAL A 46 5.37 -11.20 8.60
CA VAL A 46 4.92 -11.82 7.33
C VAL A 46 4.94 -13.33 7.45
N ILE A 47 6.01 -13.90 8.02
CA ILE A 47 6.08 -15.33 8.34
C ILE A 47 4.95 -15.72 9.29
N LYS A 48 4.70 -14.93 10.34
CA LYS A 48 3.63 -15.21 11.30
C LYS A 48 2.24 -15.11 10.65
N ALA A 49 2.01 -14.12 9.80
CA ALA A 49 0.78 -13.98 9.02
C ALA A 49 0.61 -15.17 8.05
N TYR A 50 1.70 -15.60 7.41
CA TYR A 50 1.74 -16.77 6.55
C TYR A 50 1.30 -18.02 7.33
N PHE A 51 1.95 -18.39 8.43
CA PHE A 51 1.66 -19.66 9.12
C PHE A 51 0.44 -19.63 10.05
N PHE A 52 0.23 -18.52 10.75
CA PHE A 52 -0.73 -18.43 11.86
C PHE A 52 -1.91 -17.50 11.56
N GLY A 53 -1.85 -16.74 10.46
CA GLY A 53 -2.90 -15.82 10.02
C GLY A 53 -2.71 -14.39 10.52
N GLU A 54 -3.37 -13.46 9.83
CA GLU A 54 -3.28 -12.00 10.00
C GLU A 54 -3.45 -11.53 11.45
N LYS A 55 -4.42 -12.08 12.19
CA LYS A 55 -4.74 -11.65 13.56
C LYS A 55 -3.57 -11.83 14.55
N ILE A 56 -2.72 -12.83 14.35
CA ILE A 56 -1.55 -13.07 15.21
C ILE A 56 -0.42 -12.10 14.87
N ALA A 57 -0.17 -11.87 13.57
CA ALA A 57 0.81 -10.87 13.13
C ALA A 57 0.43 -9.44 13.55
N HIS A 58 -0.87 -9.15 13.62
CA HIS A 58 -1.41 -7.85 14.00
C HIS A 58 -0.99 -7.42 15.42
N ASN A 59 -1.11 -8.31 16.41
CA ASN A 59 -0.80 -7.97 17.80
C ASN A 59 0.69 -7.67 18.02
N ASP A 60 1.57 -8.39 17.35
CA ASP A 60 3.02 -8.19 17.46
C ASP A 60 3.48 -6.84 16.87
N PHE A 61 2.71 -6.30 15.93
CA PHE A 61 3.05 -5.08 15.22
C PHE A 61 2.50 -3.81 15.86
N ILE A 62 1.27 -3.83 16.39
CA ILE A 62 0.70 -2.68 17.13
C ILE A 62 1.66 -2.24 18.24
N LEU A 63 2.34 -3.19 18.87
CA LEU A 63 3.29 -2.96 19.95
C LEU A 63 4.69 -2.52 19.46
N GLY A 64 4.99 -2.63 18.16
CA GLY A 64 6.34 -2.54 17.61
C GLY A 64 6.54 -1.61 16.40
N TYR A 65 5.54 -0.88 15.92
CA TYR A 65 5.64 -0.11 14.65
C TYR A 65 6.85 0.83 14.56
N LYS A 66 7.26 1.47 15.68
CA LYS A 66 8.47 2.32 15.70
C LYS A 66 9.74 1.52 15.41
N LYS A 67 9.83 0.30 15.95
CA LYS A 67 10.92 -0.65 15.66
C LYS A 67 10.92 -1.00 14.18
N TYR A 68 9.76 -1.35 13.61
CA TYR A 68 9.63 -1.68 12.19
C TYR A 68 10.00 -0.52 11.27
N TYR A 69 9.55 0.71 11.58
CA TYR A 69 9.94 1.90 10.83
C TYR A 69 11.46 2.08 10.83
N LYS A 70 12.12 1.89 11.98
CA LYS A 70 13.59 1.99 12.06
C LYS A 70 14.29 0.89 11.28
N ILE A 71 13.77 -0.33 11.30
CA ILE A 71 14.30 -1.44 10.49
C ILE A 71 14.17 -1.12 9.00
N ILE A 72 13.01 -0.62 8.57
CA ILE A 72 12.76 -0.20 7.18
C ILE A 72 13.72 0.93 6.79
N GLU A 73 13.92 1.93 7.64
CA GLU A 73 14.88 3.01 7.42
C GLU A 73 16.31 2.51 7.31
N ASN A 74 16.74 1.60 8.18
CA ASN A 74 18.09 1.04 8.11
C ASN A 74 18.29 0.17 6.86
N SER A 75 17.25 -0.51 6.38
CA SER A 75 17.32 -1.46 5.26
C SER A 75 17.19 -0.77 3.90
N TYR A 76 16.32 0.24 3.80
CA TYR A 76 15.90 0.84 2.53
C TYR A 76 16.07 2.37 2.48
N GLY A 77 16.40 3.00 3.62
CA GLY A 77 16.52 4.44 3.70
C GLY A 77 17.69 5.00 2.89
N LYS A 78 17.41 6.05 2.15
CA LYS A 78 18.38 7.01 1.61
C LYS A 78 18.31 8.30 2.44
N PHE A 79 18.96 9.37 1.99
CA PHE A 79 19.00 10.64 2.73
C PHE A 79 17.58 11.11 3.11
N ASP A 80 16.70 11.27 2.13
CA ASP A 80 15.37 11.86 2.29
C ASP A 80 14.22 11.03 1.68
N TYR A 81 14.48 9.81 1.21
CA TYR A 81 13.49 8.86 0.67
C TYR A 81 13.85 7.41 0.99
N PHE A 82 12.92 6.48 0.80
CA PHE A 82 13.14 5.04 0.80
C PHE A 82 13.28 4.52 -0.62
N ASP A 83 14.21 3.59 -0.84
CA ASP A 83 14.36 2.86 -2.11
C ASP A 83 14.11 1.37 -1.89
N PHE A 84 12.89 0.93 -2.23
CA PHE A 84 12.47 -0.46 -2.15
C PHE A 84 12.74 -1.16 -3.48
N TYR A 85 14.03 -1.37 -3.79
CA TYR A 85 14.49 -2.01 -5.03
C TYR A 85 13.96 -1.34 -6.32
N GLY A 86 13.85 -0.02 -6.33
CA GLY A 86 13.37 0.76 -7.47
C GLY A 86 12.05 1.47 -7.22
N ILE A 87 11.23 1.01 -6.27
CA ILE A 87 10.04 1.73 -5.79
C ILE A 87 10.49 2.79 -4.78
N LYS A 88 10.36 4.06 -5.13
CA LYS A 88 10.90 5.16 -4.32
C LYS A 88 9.80 6.00 -3.70
N VAL A 89 9.83 6.23 -2.40
CA VAL A 89 8.84 7.08 -1.70
C VAL A 89 9.53 7.96 -0.66
N PRO A 90 9.06 9.20 -0.42
CA PRO A 90 9.66 10.09 0.58
C PRO A 90 9.62 9.47 1.98
N LYS A 91 10.58 9.84 2.84
CA LYS A 91 10.48 9.54 4.26
C LYS A 91 9.30 10.28 4.89
N VAL A 92 8.66 9.66 5.87
CA VAL A 92 7.52 10.24 6.58
C VAL A 92 7.90 10.47 8.03
N GLU A 93 7.88 11.73 8.46
CA GLU A 93 8.25 12.08 9.85
C GLU A 93 7.08 11.88 10.81
N LYS A 94 5.85 12.04 10.30
CA LYS A 94 4.60 11.84 11.03
C LYS A 94 3.96 10.51 10.64
N ASP A 95 3.06 10.01 11.48
CA ASP A 95 2.21 8.85 11.15
C ASP A 95 2.98 7.58 10.70
N THR A 96 4.15 7.35 11.30
CA THR A 96 5.01 6.21 10.95
C THR A 96 4.31 4.86 11.14
N ALA A 97 3.32 4.77 12.03
CA ALA A 97 2.51 3.56 12.21
C ALA A 97 1.74 3.19 10.93
N ASN A 98 1.03 4.16 10.34
CA ASN A 98 0.31 3.94 9.09
C ASN A 98 1.24 3.70 7.91
N PHE A 99 2.36 4.42 7.85
CA PHE A 99 3.37 4.17 6.81
C PHE A 99 3.84 2.71 6.82
N VAL A 100 4.19 2.17 8.00
CA VAL A 100 4.65 0.78 8.09
C VAL A 100 3.52 -0.19 7.72
N ARG A 101 2.28 0.09 8.13
CA ARG A 101 1.10 -0.72 7.77
C ARG A 101 0.94 -0.80 6.24
N GLU A 102 0.93 0.34 5.57
CA GLU A 102 0.76 0.43 4.12
C GLU A 102 1.98 -0.11 3.37
N PHE A 103 3.20 0.08 3.89
CA PHE A 103 4.38 -0.57 3.35
C PHE A 103 4.21 -2.09 3.33
N LEU A 104 3.74 -2.69 4.41
CA LEU A 104 3.54 -4.13 4.52
C LEU A 104 2.40 -4.64 3.63
N ASP A 105 1.33 -3.87 3.43
CA ASP A 105 0.21 -4.27 2.58
C ASP A 105 0.44 -4.01 1.08
N ILE A 106 1.19 -2.97 0.72
CA ILE A 106 1.31 -2.50 -0.67
C ILE A 106 2.69 -2.77 -1.25
N ILE A 107 3.76 -2.33 -0.60
CA ILE A 107 5.12 -2.38 -1.15
C ILE A 107 5.72 -3.78 -0.98
N TYR A 108 5.64 -4.32 0.23
CA TYR A 108 6.25 -5.59 0.61
C TYR A 108 5.82 -6.74 -0.31
N PRO A 109 4.50 -6.90 -0.64
CA PRO A 109 4.06 -7.93 -1.56
C PRO A 109 4.60 -7.76 -2.97
N VAL A 110 4.80 -6.53 -3.43
CA VAL A 110 5.31 -6.26 -4.78
C VAL A 110 6.80 -6.57 -4.90
N ILE A 111 7.63 -6.12 -3.97
CA ILE A 111 9.10 -6.34 -4.03
C ILE A 111 9.48 -7.81 -3.88
N PHE A 112 8.63 -8.61 -3.23
CA PHE A 112 8.87 -10.03 -2.99
C PHE A 112 7.88 -10.95 -3.72
N ASN A 113 7.07 -10.43 -4.64
CA ASN A 113 6.11 -11.21 -5.43
C ASN A 113 5.16 -12.07 -4.55
N TYR A 114 4.75 -11.54 -3.39
CA TYR A 114 3.85 -12.18 -2.43
C TYR A 114 2.41 -11.69 -2.54
N HIS A 115 1.79 -11.86 -3.69
CA HIS A 115 0.45 -11.37 -4.00
C HIS A 115 -0.70 -12.12 -3.29
N HIS A 116 -0.44 -12.99 -2.32
CA HIS A 116 -1.45 -13.92 -1.79
C HIS A 116 -1.76 -13.75 -0.30
N ILE A 117 -1.10 -12.83 0.38
CA ILE A 117 -1.22 -12.66 1.84
C ILE A 117 -1.34 -11.17 2.14
N GLY A 118 -2.55 -10.75 2.51
CA GLY A 118 -2.70 -9.49 3.22
C GLY A 118 -2.14 -9.65 4.62
N ILE A 119 -1.49 -8.61 5.15
CA ILE A 119 -0.97 -8.63 6.51
C ILE A 119 -1.94 -7.90 7.44
N TRP A 120 -2.59 -6.83 6.96
CA TRP A 120 -3.42 -5.93 7.78
C TRP A 120 -4.89 -5.81 7.40
N GLY A 121 -5.30 -6.32 6.24
CA GLY A 121 -6.71 -6.49 5.86
C GLY A 121 -7.17 -5.70 4.63
N GLU A 122 -6.43 -4.67 4.19
CA GLU A 122 -6.61 -4.11 2.84
C GLU A 122 -5.96 -5.04 1.80
N GLY A 123 -4.84 -5.65 2.19
CA GLY A 123 -4.10 -6.62 1.39
C GLY A 123 -3.41 -5.97 0.20
N PRO A 124 -2.57 -6.72 -0.52
CA PRO A 124 -2.06 -6.24 -1.78
C PRO A 124 -3.24 -6.06 -2.72
N TYR A 125 -3.43 -4.84 -3.25
CA TYR A 125 -4.44 -4.57 -4.29
C TYR A 125 -4.24 -5.46 -5.55
N ILE A 126 -3.07 -6.10 -5.63
CA ILE A 126 -2.68 -7.11 -6.61
C ILE A 126 -2.80 -8.50 -5.95
N TYR A 127 -3.90 -9.19 -6.20
CA TYR A 127 -4.19 -10.52 -5.67
C TYR A 127 -4.78 -11.46 -6.72
N GLY A 128 -4.25 -12.69 -6.80
CA GLY A 128 -4.79 -13.74 -7.65
C GLY A 128 -4.76 -13.36 -9.14
N PRO A 129 -5.91 -13.30 -9.84
CA PRO A 129 -5.94 -12.92 -11.26
C PRO A 129 -5.77 -11.42 -11.49
N VAL A 130 -5.87 -10.60 -10.44
CA VAL A 130 -5.73 -9.14 -10.52
C VAL A 130 -4.24 -8.80 -10.51
N ASN A 131 -3.75 -8.26 -11.62
CA ASN A 131 -2.34 -7.87 -11.77
C ASN A 131 -2.18 -6.65 -12.69
N ILE A 132 -1.10 -5.90 -12.47
CA ILE A 132 -0.72 -4.76 -13.29
C ILE A 132 0.26 -5.23 -14.37
N LYS A 133 -0.03 -4.86 -15.61
CA LYS A 133 0.83 -5.08 -16.77
C LYS A 133 1.43 -3.76 -17.24
N LYS A 134 2.56 -3.88 -17.93
CA LYS A 134 3.22 -2.73 -18.55
C LYS A 134 2.27 -2.05 -19.54
N GLY A 135 2.05 -0.75 -19.34
CA GLY A 135 1.18 0.08 -20.19
C GLY A 135 -0.29 0.10 -19.77
N ASP A 136 -0.65 -0.54 -18.66
CA ASP A 136 -1.98 -0.40 -18.07
C ASP A 136 -2.21 1.04 -17.59
N ILE A 137 -3.42 1.55 -17.80
CA ILE A 137 -3.85 2.85 -17.27
C ILE A 137 -4.50 2.66 -15.91
N ILE A 138 -3.93 3.30 -14.89
CA ILE A 138 -4.25 3.06 -13.48
C ILE A 138 -4.80 4.34 -12.85
N ILE A 139 -5.90 4.21 -12.13
CA ILE A 139 -6.50 5.27 -11.33
C ILE A 139 -6.20 4.96 -9.87
N ASP A 140 -5.29 5.71 -9.24
CA ASP A 140 -5.04 5.58 -7.79
C ASP A 140 -5.94 6.56 -7.05
N ALA A 141 -7.08 6.06 -6.56
CA ALA A 141 -8.14 6.85 -5.95
C ALA A 141 -7.88 7.13 -4.47
N GLY A 142 -7.34 8.31 -4.15
CA GLY A 142 -6.88 8.64 -2.80
C GLY A 142 -5.41 8.31 -2.61
N ALA A 143 -4.57 8.72 -3.56
CA ALA A 143 -3.17 8.34 -3.66
C ALA A 143 -2.32 8.72 -2.43
N ASN A 144 -2.75 9.68 -1.61
CA ASN A 144 -2.04 10.12 -0.41
C ASN A 144 -0.57 10.46 -0.73
N ILE A 145 0.39 9.87 -0.02
CA ILE A 145 1.84 10.03 -0.28
C ILE A 145 2.34 9.25 -1.51
N GLY A 146 1.49 8.45 -2.15
CA GLY A 146 1.76 7.75 -3.40
C GLY A 146 2.40 6.37 -3.27
N LEU A 147 2.18 5.63 -2.17
CA LEU A 147 2.73 4.28 -2.00
C LEU A 147 2.29 3.34 -3.11
N PHE A 148 0.97 3.25 -3.35
CA PHE A 148 0.44 2.41 -4.41
C PHE A 148 0.84 2.94 -5.79
N SER A 149 0.71 4.25 -6.02
CA SER A 149 1.21 4.89 -7.23
C SER A 149 2.65 4.50 -7.58
N ALA A 150 3.57 4.51 -6.62
CA ALA A 150 4.96 4.13 -6.84
C ALA A 150 5.12 2.64 -7.19
N ALA A 151 4.40 1.76 -6.48
CA ALA A 151 4.41 0.32 -6.75
C ALA A 151 3.82 -0.03 -8.12
N ALA A 152 2.69 0.58 -8.47
CA ALA A 152 2.03 0.42 -9.75
C ALA A 152 2.88 0.92 -10.93
N SER A 153 3.55 2.07 -10.76
CA SER A 153 4.53 2.58 -11.74
C SER A 153 5.71 1.63 -11.92
N TYR A 154 6.23 1.05 -10.83
CA TYR A 154 7.34 0.09 -10.89
C TYR A 154 6.98 -1.17 -11.69
N LEU A 155 5.73 -1.63 -11.62
CA LEU A 155 5.21 -2.72 -12.44
C LEU A 155 4.95 -2.32 -13.91
N GLY A 156 5.16 -1.05 -14.27
CA GLY A 156 5.07 -0.52 -15.62
C GLY A 156 3.73 0.12 -15.96
N GLY A 157 2.87 0.35 -14.97
CA GLY A 157 1.61 1.08 -15.14
C GLY A 157 1.84 2.57 -15.41
N ILE A 158 0.84 3.20 -16.03
CA ILE A 158 0.71 4.65 -16.18
C ILE A 158 -0.34 5.09 -15.17
N VAL A 159 0.10 5.75 -14.11
CA VAL A 159 -0.72 6.05 -12.94
C VAL A 159 -1.24 7.48 -13.00
N TYR A 160 -2.53 7.64 -12.75
CA TYR A 160 -3.17 8.90 -12.42
C TYR A 160 -3.54 8.91 -10.94
N SER A 161 -2.78 9.66 -10.16
CA SER A 161 -2.84 9.69 -8.70
C SER A 161 -3.79 10.79 -8.23
N PHE A 162 -5.00 10.40 -7.84
CA PHE A 162 -6.02 11.32 -7.35
C PHE A 162 -5.79 11.59 -5.87
N GLU A 163 -5.36 12.80 -5.53
CA GLU A 163 -5.22 13.26 -4.15
C GLU A 163 -5.71 14.72 -4.08
N PRO A 164 -6.76 15.01 -3.30
CA PRO A 164 -7.29 16.37 -3.21
C PRO A 164 -6.57 17.31 -2.22
N VAL A 165 -5.80 16.78 -1.27
CA VAL A 165 -5.21 17.58 -0.19
C VAL A 165 -3.88 18.16 -0.64
N ASN A 166 -3.88 19.44 -1.00
CA ASN A 166 -2.69 20.18 -1.46
C ASN A 166 -1.44 20.00 -0.59
N ASP A 167 -1.59 19.95 0.73
CA ASP A 167 -0.43 19.78 1.62
C ASP A 167 0.17 18.37 1.51
N ILE A 168 -0.66 17.33 1.31
CA ILE A 168 -0.17 15.97 1.06
C ILE A 168 0.52 15.92 -0.30
N ILE A 169 -0.07 16.55 -1.32
CA ILE A 169 0.50 16.61 -2.67
C ILE A 169 1.90 17.23 -2.63
N LYS A 170 2.03 18.44 -2.08
CA LYS A 170 3.27 19.21 -2.06
C LYS A 170 4.36 18.57 -1.20
N ASN A 171 3.98 18.07 -0.03
CA ASN A 171 4.97 17.54 0.92
C ASN A 171 5.43 16.13 0.55
N TYR A 172 4.61 15.34 -0.16
CA TYR A 172 4.89 13.93 -0.39
C TYR A 172 4.68 13.48 -1.84
N LEU A 173 3.46 13.61 -2.39
CA LEU A 173 3.11 12.97 -3.66
C LEU A 173 3.93 13.51 -4.83
N GLU A 174 4.22 14.81 -4.88
CA GLU A 174 5.09 15.42 -5.90
C GLU A 174 6.50 14.81 -5.88
N LYS A 175 7.04 14.55 -4.69
CA LYS A 175 8.33 13.90 -4.53
C LYS A 175 8.27 12.44 -4.97
N THR A 176 7.21 11.71 -4.63
CA THR A 176 6.98 10.35 -5.13
C THR A 176 6.91 10.34 -6.65
N ALA A 177 6.13 11.22 -7.27
CA ALA A 177 6.01 11.31 -8.72
C ALA A 177 7.34 11.66 -9.40
N LYS A 178 8.17 12.51 -8.78
CA LYS A 178 9.51 12.86 -9.28
C LYS A 178 10.51 11.71 -9.20
N LEU A 179 10.40 10.85 -8.18
CA LEU A 179 11.34 9.75 -7.94
C LEU A 179 11.03 8.49 -8.78
N ASN A 180 9.83 8.41 -9.35
CA ASN A 180 9.35 7.28 -10.15
C ASN A 180 8.93 7.76 -11.55
N LYS A 181 8.61 6.83 -12.45
CA LYS A 181 8.19 7.15 -13.82
C LYS A 181 6.67 7.04 -13.93
N ASN A 182 6.07 7.70 -14.92
CA ASN A 182 4.66 7.50 -15.29
C ASN A 182 3.64 7.72 -14.15
N ILE A 183 3.92 8.64 -13.22
CA ILE A 183 2.96 9.05 -12.20
C ILE A 183 2.49 10.46 -12.54
N ASN A 184 1.18 10.61 -12.75
CA ASN A 184 0.52 11.87 -13.08
C ASN A 184 -0.36 12.28 -11.91
N ILE A 185 -0.09 13.42 -11.29
CA ILE A 185 -0.86 13.90 -10.14
C ILE A 185 -2.14 14.57 -10.61
N VAL A 186 -3.26 14.16 -10.01
CA VAL A 186 -4.59 14.71 -10.28
C VAL A 186 -5.14 15.33 -8.99
N PRO A 187 -5.17 16.67 -8.85
CA PRO A 187 -5.52 17.35 -7.61
C PRO A 187 -7.05 17.42 -7.38
N PHE A 188 -7.71 16.26 -7.49
CA PHE A 188 -9.15 16.09 -7.31
C PHE A 188 -9.41 14.86 -6.46
N ALA A 189 -10.51 14.90 -5.72
CA ALA A 189 -11.10 13.69 -5.18
C ALA A 189 -12.08 13.10 -6.19
N LEU A 190 -12.05 11.77 -6.34
CA LEU A 190 -13.11 11.07 -7.04
C LEU A 190 -14.38 11.07 -6.19
N SER A 191 -15.51 11.38 -6.84
CA SER A 191 -16.82 11.45 -6.20
C SER A 191 -17.92 11.08 -7.20
N ASN A 192 -19.16 10.92 -6.71
CA ASN A 192 -20.33 10.71 -7.57
C ASN A 192 -20.84 11.99 -8.25
N LYS A 193 -20.22 13.14 -7.96
CA LYS A 193 -20.55 14.43 -8.59
C LYS A 193 -19.33 15.36 -8.68
N ASN A 194 -19.33 16.19 -9.72
CA ASN A 194 -18.38 17.29 -9.86
C ASN A 194 -18.72 18.42 -8.87
N GLY A 195 -17.68 19.14 -8.42
CA GLY A 195 -17.87 20.37 -7.67
C GLY A 195 -16.82 20.56 -6.58
N LYS A 196 -17.29 21.02 -5.42
CA LYS A 196 -16.47 21.20 -4.23
C LYS A 196 -17.15 20.52 -3.06
N THR A 197 -16.36 19.98 -2.14
CA THR A 197 -16.84 19.43 -0.88
C THR A 197 -15.83 19.71 0.23
N GLU A 198 -16.26 19.48 1.46
CA GLU A 198 -15.41 19.61 2.64
C GLU A 198 -14.79 18.26 2.99
N ILE A 199 -13.49 18.25 3.34
CA ILE A 199 -12.78 17.09 3.87
C ILE A 199 -12.28 17.39 5.29
N ASN A 200 -12.38 16.39 6.16
CA ASN A 200 -11.81 16.46 7.51
C ASN A 200 -10.36 15.96 7.43
N ILE A 201 -9.40 16.84 7.64
CA ILE A 201 -7.96 16.54 7.63
C ILE A 201 -7.49 16.37 9.05
N SER A 202 -6.85 15.23 9.37
CA SER A 202 -6.21 15.05 10.66
C SER A 202 -4.79 15.62 10.64
N PRO A 203 -4.43 16.55 11.54
CA PRO A 203 -3.08 17.15 11.56
C PRO A 203 -1.97 16.18 11.97
N ASP A 204 -2.33 15.11 12.69
CA ASP A 204 -1.40 14.12 13.24
C ASP A 204 -1.38 12.80 12.45
N ASN A 205 -2.37 12.58 11.58
CA ASN A 205 -2.56 11.35 10.83
C ASN A 205 -2.96 11.64 9.38
N ILE A 206 -1.97 11.71 8.50
CA ILE A 206 -2.17 12.05 7.08
C ILE A 206 -3.02 11.00 6.35
N GLY A 207 -3.02 9.75 6.84
CA GLY A 207 -3.82 8.65 6.29
C GLY A 207 -5.31 8.68 6.68
N GLN A 208 -5.73 9.51 7.63
CA GLN A 208 -7.11 9.56 8.14
C GLN A 208 -7.95 10.71 7.58
N SER A 209 -7.48 11.40 6.55
CA SER A 209 -8.27 12.45 5.90
C SER A 209 -9.49 11.83 5.22
N SER A 210 -10.70 12.27 5.58
CA SER A 210 -11.94 11.60 5.13
C SER A 210 -13.10 12.56 4.93
N PHE A 211 -13.94 12.25 3.94
CA PHE A 211 -15.26 12.87 3.73
C PHE A 211 -16.30 12.43 4.76
N ILE A 212 -16.16 11.20 5.23
CA ILE A 212 -17.20 10.49 5.98
C ILE A 212 -16.82 10.45 7.46
N LEU A 213 -15.57 10.13 7.74
CA LEU A 213 -15.08 9.98 9.10
C LEU A 213 -14.61 11.33 9.64
N LYS A 214 -14.92 11.58 10.91
CA LYS A 214 -14.41 12.72 11.67
C LYS A 214 -13.34 12.18 12.63
N PRO A 215 -12.04 12.44 12.36
CA PRO A 215 -10.99 12.16 13.32
C PRO A 215 -11.25 12.88 14.66
N LYS A 216 -10.62 12.43 15.75
CA LYS A 216 -10.77 13.07 17.07
C LYS A 216 -10.39 14.57 17.06
N SER A 217 -9.42 14.93 16.22
CA SER A 217 -9.02 16.30 15.92
C SER A 217 -8.89 16.44 14.40
N PHE A 218 -9.56 17.44 13.83
CA PHE A 218 -9.54 17.67 12.39
C PHE A 218 -9.65 19.15 12.04
N GLN A 219 -9.08 19.50 10.90
CA GLN A 219 -9.31 20.77 10.21
C GLN A 219 -10.17 20.51 8.97
N LYS A 220 -10.98 21.49 8.61
CA LYS A 220 -11.84 21.42 7.43
C LYS A 220 -11.14 22.10 6.27
N GLN A 221 -11.03 21.42 5.14
CA GLN A 221 -10.54 22.01 3.89
C GLN A 221 -11.58 21.83 2.80
N ILE A 222 -11.79 22.87 2.00
CA ILE A 222 -12.58 22.77 0.77
C ILE A 222 -11.68 22.17 -0.32
N ILE A 223 -12.14 21.09 -0.92
CA ILE A 223 -11.44 20.41 -2.01
C ILE A 223 -12.34 20.25 -3.23
N ASN A 224 -11.72 20.11 -4.40
CA ASN A 224 -12.44 19.90 -5.64
C ASN A 224 -12.73 18.41 -5.84
N THR A 225 -13.94 18.10 -6.32
CA THR A 225 -14.37 16.74 -6.65
C THR A 225 -14.65 16.62 -8.14
N VAL A 226 -14.41 15.42 -8.68
CA VAL A 226 -14.73 15.07 -10.07
C VAL A 226 -15.28 13.65 -10.13
N THR A 227 -16.18 13.36 -11.06
CA THR A 227 -16.54 11.99 -11.40
C THR A 227 -15.43 11.37 -12.23
N LEU A 228 -15.20 10.05 -12.08
CA LEU A 228 -14.20 9.37 -12.90
C LEU A 228 -14.56 9.49 -14.39
N ASP A 229 -15.83 9.30 -14.75
CA ASP A 229 -16.32 9.36 -16.13
C ASP A 229 -16.07 10.73 -16.78
N ASP A 230 -16.37 11.83 -16.05
CA ASP A 230 -16.12 13.17 -16.57
C ASP A 230 -14.63 13.44 -16.74
N TRP A 231 -13.81 13.03 -15.77
CA TRP A 231 -12.36 13.21 -15.85
C TRP A 231 -11.77 12.41 -17.02
N VAL A 232 -12.17 11.15 -17.20
CA VAL A 232 -11.76 10.28 -18.32
C VAL A 232 -12.12 10.93 -19.66
N LYS A 233 -13.36 11.43 -19.79
CA LYS A 233 -13.84 12.10 -21.00
C LYS A 233 -13.07 13.39 -21.29
N GLN A 234 -12.84 14.24 -20.29
CA GLN A 234 -12.14 15.52 -20.45
C GLN A 234 -10.67 15.35 -20.82
N ASN A 235 -10.03 14.30 -20.31
CA ASN A 235 -8.61 14.03 -20.54
C ASN A 235 -8.37 13.05 -21.71
N ASN A 236 -9.42 12.66 -22.44
CA ASN A 236 -9.37 11.72 -23.56
C ASN A 236 -8.70 10.38 -23.20
N ILE A 237 -8.98 9.87 -22.00
CA ILE A 237 -8.46 8.58 -21.55
C ILE A 237 -9.28 7.47 -22.23
N GLN A 238 -8.62 6.66 -23.06
CA GLN A 238 -9.29 5.68 -23.92
C GLN A 238 -9.76 4.42 -23.17
N ARG A 239 -9.09 4.10 -22.06
CA ARG A 239 -9.41 2.95 -21.20
C ARG A 239 -8.86 3.16 -19.79
N VAL A 240 -9.44 2.45 -18.84
CA VAL A 240 -8.91 2.29 -17.49
C VAL A 240 -8.78 0.79 -17.25
N ASP A 241 -7.58 0.35 -16.91
CA ASP A 241 -7.23 -1.07 -16.75
C ASP A 241 -7.22 -1.48 -15.26
N PHE A 242 -7.04 -0.50 -14.35
CA PHE A 242 -7.06 -0.70 -12.90
C PHE A 242 -7.59 0.54 -12.16
N ILE A 243 -8.38 0.34 -11.10
CA ILE A 243 -8.84 1.37 -10.16
C ILE A 243 -8.59 0.86 -8.74
#